data_AF-A0A2D6E273-F1
#
_entry.id   AF-A0A2D6E273-F1
#
_cell.length_a   1.000
_cell.length_b   1.000
_cell.length_c   1.000
_cell.angle_alpha   90.00
_cell.angle_beta   90.00
_cell.angle_gamma   90.00
#
_symmetry.space_group_name_H-M   'P 1'
#
loop_
_entity.id
_entity.type
_entity.pdbx_description
1 polymer ?
#
loop_
_entity_poly.entity_id
_entity_poly.type
_entity_poly.pdbx_seq_one_letter_code
_entity_poly.pdbx_strand_id
1 'polypeptide(L)'
;MPTKIPSNLKALTNNNSNQRFTMNDTSLMRSQFLNKLLDPRRDIDDECGYPKEISAQQYRYLYDREGIAERVVSMMPTECWSQDPEIRENDDADVTEFEDAFLVLQKEMNIFHFLGRADEMSGIGSYGILLLGLNDGKSLEEPVDGISETGEKVGNAQHELLYLRVFDESLVDVSLFEEDESNPRFGQPLLYDITFADPRSEESTATKKQDGTNRTVHWTRCIHLADNRKSSEIFGVPRMRPVYNRLYDLRKLLGGSAEMFWKGAFPGLSFEVNPDLGDVELDATALRAEFDNYSNGLQRYLALAGVQAKSLAPQVANPDAHINAQIKAIAITLGVPWRIFVGSEQAQLASSQDKQTWNNRVSHRQSKYVVPMLIRPFLDRLMTYGILPEVEEYFVDFPDLASPTDEDIAIIAGSQIESISKYVQAGVDALLPPKEFFTIVMGFDPEQADAIIEAANEQMDEMEIDEDDLDLEHEMDEQSESESGSEENLDKYVYESKEKAMEEAEEYGLSGVHAHPFSDGRKGWMAGKSMKEFQSWLNNKGK
;
A
#
# COMPACT_ATOMS: atom_id res chain seq x y z
N MET A 1 30.18 -47.21 38.15
CA MET A 1 29.29 -47.27 39.33
C MET A 1 28.11 -46.34 39.08
N PRO A 2 26.85 -46.77 39.15
CA PRO A 2 25.72 -45.89 38.90
C PRO A 2 25.31 -45.18 40.20
N THR A 3 25.48 -43.86 40.25
CA THR A 3 24.97 -43.00 41.33
C THR A 3 23.48 -42.81 41.15
N LYS A 4 22.69 -43.39 42.07
CA LYS A 4 21.24 -43.21 42.16
C LYS A 4 20.91 -41.77 42.56
N ILE A 5 20.15 -41.07 41.72
CA ILE A 5 19.49 -39.82 42.05
C ILE A 5 18.40 -40.12 43.11
N PRO A 6 18.31 -39.37 44.23
CA PRO A 6 17.31 -39.62 45.26
C PRO A 6 15.88 -39.38 44.76
N SER A 7 14.98 -40.32 45.06
CA SER A 7 13.56 -40.31 44.71
C SER A 7 12.76 -39.10 45.24
N ASN A 8 13.34 -38.32 46.16
CA ASN A 8 12.65 -37.23 46.84
C ASN A 8 12.67 -35.91 46.06
N LEU A 9 13.50 -35.76 45.02
CA LEU A 9 13.52 -34.54 44.18
C LEU A 9 12.41 -34.53 43.11
N LYS A 10 12.00 -35.70 42.61
CA LYS A 10 10.87 -35.82 41.65
C LYS A 10 9.50 -35.54 42.27
N ALA A 11 9.38 -35.65 43.60
CA ALA A 11 8.11 -35.44 44.30
C ALA A 11 7.82 -33.94 44.59
N LEU A 12 8.86 -33.10 44.63
CA LEU A 12 8.72 -31.66 44.92
C LEU A 12 8.38 -30.84 43.66
N THR A 13 8.88 -31.22 42.48
CA THR A 13 8.52 -30.59 41.20
C THR A 13 7.09 -30.92 40.75
N ASN A 14 6.61 -32.15 41.01
CA ASN A 14 5.23 -32.54 40.67
C ASN A 14 4.15 -31.91 41.59
N ASN A 15 4.51 -31.49 42.80
CA ASN A 15 3.56 -30.85 43.71
C ASN A 15 3.34 -29.36 43.39
N ASN A 16 4.36 -28.65 42.90
CA ASN A 16 4.24 -27.23 42.54
C ASN A 16 3.48 -27.02 41.22
N SER A 17 3.61 -27.93 40.25
CA SER A 17 2.79 -27.92 39.03
C SER A 17 1.32 -28.19 39.38
N ASN A 18 1.03 -29.25 40.12
CA ASN A 18 -0.35 -29.59 40.53
C ASN A 18 -1.00 -28.52 41.41
N GLN A 19 -0.25 -27.78 42.25
CA GLN A 19 -0.80 -26.67 43.02
C GLN A 19 -1.12 -25.43 42.17
N ARG A 20 -0.35 -25.15 41.11
CA ARG A 20 -0.67 -24.06 40.15
C ARG A 20 -1.86 -24.41 39.25
N PHE A 21 -1.95 -25.67 38.79
CA PHE A 21 -3.11 -26.16 38.04
C PHE A 21 -4.40 -26.13 38.89
N THR A 22 -4.35 -26.58 40.15
CA THR A 22 -5.52 -26.54 41.04
C THR A 22 -5.91 -25.13 41.49
N MET A 23 -4.97 -24.17 41.61
CA MET A 23 -5.30 -22.77 41.90
C MET A 23 -5.94 -22.04 40.71
N ASN A 24 -5.54 -22.35 39.47
CA ASN A 24 -6.20 -21.83 38.27
C ASN A 24 -7.55 -22.51 38.02
N ASP A 25 -7.66 -23.82 38.23
CA ASP A 25 -8.95 -24.52 38.10
C ASP A 25 -9.94 -24.09 39.17
N THR A 26 -9.50 -23.83 40.41
CA THR A 26 -10.41 -23.34 41.46
C THR A 26 -10.79 -21.87 41.28
N SER A 27 -9.96 -21.04 40.65
CA SER A 27 -10.32 -19.66 40.30
C SER A 27 -11.26 -19.58 39.09
N LEU A 28 -11.04 -20.42 38.07
CA LEU A 28 -11.97 -20.65 36.95
C LEU A 28 -13.29 -21.25 37.41
N MET A 29 -13.27 -22.25 38.30
CA MET A 29 -14.50 -22.81 38.87
C MET A 29 -15.21 -21.79 39.76
N ARG A 30 -14.50 -20.94 40.51
CA ARG A 30 -15.12 -19.85 41.28
C ARG A 30 -15.69 -18.76 40.38
N SER A 31 -15.01 -18.38 39.30
CA SER A 31 -15.54 -17.40 38.34
C SER A 31 -16.75 -17.97 37.59
N GLN A 32 -16.71 -19.24 37.21
CA GLN A 32 -17.84 -19.94 36.60
C GLN A 32 -19.01 -20.10 37.58
N PHE A 33 -18.76 -20.35 38.87
CA PHE A 33 -19.80 -20.45 39.89
C PHE A 33 -20.40 -19.08 40.25
N LEU A 34 -19.58 -18.02 40.27
CA LEU A 34 -20.03 -16.63 40.43
C LEU A 34 -20.83 -16.14 39.22
N ASN A 35 -20.39 -16.48 38.00
CA ASN A 35 -21.14 -16.19 36.76
C ASN A 35 -22.44 -16.98 36.66
N LYS A 36 -22.58 -18.11 37.37
CA LYS A 36 -23.83 -18.88 37.48
C LYS A 36 -24.77 -18.36 38.58
N LEU A 37 -24.24 -17.60 39.54
CA LEU A 37 -24.98 -16.94 40.63
C LEU A 37 -25.45 -15.53 40.24
N LEU A 38 -24.75 -14.88 39.31
CA LEU A 38 -25.21 -13.70 38.60
C LEU A 38 -26.22 -14.14 37.53
N ASP A 39 -27.38 -13.47 37.46
CA ASP A 39 -28.42 -13.77 36.48
C ASP A 39 -27.81 -13.79 35.06
N PRO A 40 -27.86 -14.91 34.31
CA PRO A 40 -27.34 -14.99 32.94
C PRO A 40 -27.91 -13.91 32.01
N ARG A 41 -29.06 -13.31 32.36
CA ARG A 41 -29.68 -12.16 31.69
C ARG A 41 -29.00 -10.81 31.97
N ARG A 42 -27.73 -10.81 32.37
CA ARG A 42 -26.94 -9.59 32.65
C ARG A 42 -25.56 -9.61 31.99
N ASP A 43 -25.22 -10.71 31.31
CA ASP A 43 -24.02 -10.77 30.48
C ASP A 43 -24.40 -10.35 29.06
N ILE A 44 -24.09 -9.09 28.73
CA ILE A 44 -24.40 -8.51 27.41
C ILE A 44 -23.73 -9.31 26.29
N ASP A 45 -22.55 -9.86 26.53
CA ASP A 45 -21.82 -10.60 25.49
C ASP A 45 -22.49 -11.95 25.21
N ASP A 46 -22.98 -12.63 26.25
CA ASP A 46 -23.75 -13.87 26.10
C ASP A 46 -25.12 -13.62 25.45
N GLU A 47 -25.81 -12.54 25.84
CA GLU A 47 -27.09 -12.13 25.23
C GLU A 47 -26.95 -11.75 23.75
N CYS A 48 -25.85 -11.08 23.40
CA CYS A 48 -25.52 -10.79 22.02
C CYS A 48 -24.93 -12.00 21.29
N GLY A 49 -24.61 -13.11 21.98
CA GLY A 49 -24.05 -14.32 21.37
C GLY A 49 -22.62 -14.14 20.84
N TYR A 50 -21.80 -13.33 21.51
CA TYR A 50 -20.39 -13.17 21.17
C TYR A 50 -19.55 -14.34 21.73
N PRO A 51 -18.55 -14.83 20.98
CA PRO A 51 -17.66 -15.87 21.49
C PRO A 51 -16.77 -15.31 22.63
N LYS A 52 -16.59 -16.11 23.68
CA LYS A 52 -15.75 -15.73 24.84
C LYS A 52 -14.26 -15.72 24.53
N GLU A 53 -13.83 -16.65 23.70
CA GLU A 53 -12.47 -16.74 23.18
C GLU A 53 -12.54 -16.84 21.66
N ILE A 54 -11.63 -16.12 20.99
CA ILE A 54 -11.59 -16.04 19.53
C ILE A 54 -10.31 -16.74 19.07
N SER A 55 -10.46 -17.84 18.32
CA SER A 55 -9.32 -18.58 17.77
C SER A 55 -8.79 -17.96 16.48
N ALA A 56 -7.55 -18.31 16.12
CA ALA A 56 -6.94 -17.92 14.84
C ALA A 56 -7.80 -18.34 13.63
N GLN A 57 -8.43 -19.52 13.69
CA GLN A 57 -9.32 -19.99 12.63
C GLN A 57 -10.59 -19.14 12.51
N GLN A 58 -11.13 -18.63 13.63
CA GLN A 58 -12.30 -17.75 13.59
C GLN A 58 -11.95 -16.38 13.00
N TYR A 59 -10.77 -15.84 13.30
CA TYR A 59 -10.26 -14.65 12.63
C TYR A 59 -10.12 -14.87 11.13
N ARG A 60 -9.46 -15.96 10.73
CA ARG A 60 -9.24 -16.28 9.33
C ARG A 60 -10.54 -16.47 8.55
N TYR A 61 -11.52 -17.18 9.13
CA TYR A 61 -12.84 -17.32 8.53
C TYR A 61 -13.54 -15.98 8.31
N LEU A 62 -13.41 -15.06 9.27
CA LEU A 62 -14.02 -13.74 9.17
C LEU A 62 -13.35 -12.91 8.07
N TYR A 63 -12.02 -12.93 8.01
CA TYR A 63 -11.22 -12.29 6.95
C TYR A 63 -11.61 -12.82 5.56
N ASP A 64 -11.73 -14.13 5.38
CA ASP A 64 -12.03 -14.75 4.07
C ASP A 64 -13.45 -14.47 3.55
N ARG A 65 -14.42 -14.16 4.44
CA ARG A 65 -15.84 -14.11 4.08
C ARG A 65 -16.52 -12.77 4.27
N GLU A 66 -15.99 -11.90 5.13
CA GLU A 66 -16.59 -10.62 5.45
C GLU A 66 -15.67 -9.49 4.97
N GLY A 67 -16.03 -8.81 3.88
CA GLY A 67 -15.16 -7.79 3.26
C GLY A 67 -14.79 -6.61 4.18
N ILE A 68 -15.62 -6.30 5.18
CA ILE A 68 -15.26 -5.29 6.20
C ILE A 68 -14.14 -5.82 7.10
N ALA A 69 -14.14 -7.11 7.44
CA ALA A 69 -13.10 -7.73 8.24
C ALA A 69 -11.77 -7.82 7.47
N GLU A 70 -11.83 -8.15 6.17
CA GLU A 70 -10.69 -8.05 5.26
C GLU A 70 -10.09 -6.64 5.30
N ARG A 71 -10.92 -5.60 5.09
CA ARG A 71 -10.49 -4.19 5.13
C ARG A 71 -9.85 -3.78 6.45
N VAL A 72 -10.34 -4.28 7.59
CA VAL A 72 -9.74 -4.03 8.92
C VAL A 72 -8.29 -4.53 8.98
N VAL A 73 -7.99 -5.66 8.35
CA VAL A 73 -6.66 -6.27 8.36
C VAL A 73 -5.76 -5.65 7.29
N SER A 74 -6.27 -5.51 6.07
CA SER A 74 -5.49 -5.17 4.87
C SER A 74 -5.16 -3.69 4.74
N MET A 75 -6.01 -2.79 5.26
CA MET A 75 -5.88 -1.35 5.02
C MET A 75 -4.50 -0.80 5.40
N MET A 76 -3.99 -1.04 6.60
CA MET A 76 -2.69 -0.48 7.01
C MET A 76 -1.52 -1.04 6.17
N PRO A 77 -1.38 -2.37 5.98
CA PRO A 77 -0.37 -2.93 5.07
C PRO A 77 -0.48 -2.40 3.65
N THR A 78 -1.65 -2.44 3.02
CA THR A 78 -1.80 -2.00 1.62
C THR A 78 -1.36 -0.54 1.43
N GLU A 79 -1.63 0.33 2.41
CA GLU A 79 -1.20 1.72 2.36
C GLU A 79 0.32 1.86 2.61
N CYS A 80 0.89 1.07 3.53
CA CYS A 80 2.35 1.05 3.78
C CYS A 80 3.15 0.52 2.58
N TRP A 81 2.58 -0.43 1.84
CA TRP A 81 3.19 -1.08 0.67
C TRP A 81 2.62 -0.54 -0.64
N SER A 82 2.02 0.65 -0.61
CA SER A 82 1.51 1.32 -1.82
C SER A 82 2.64 1.77 -2.74
N GLN A 83 3.81 2.05 -2.16
CA GLN A 83 5.06 2.31 -2.86
C GLN A 83 6.15 1.44 -2.24
N ASP A 84 7.04 0.93 -3.08
CA ASP A 84 8.16 0.12 -2.64
C ASP A 84 9.23 1.01 -1.96
N PRO A 85 9.88 0.53 -0.89
CA PRO A 85 10.97 1.25 -0.26
C PRO A 85 12.24 1.18 -1.11
N GLU A 86 13.06 2.21 -1.00
CA GLU A 86 14.41 2.24 -1.52
C GLU A 86 15.38 1.68 -0.48
N ILE A 87 16.26 0.79 -0.92
CA ILE A 87 17.30 0.18 -0.08
C ILE A 87 18.65 0.58 -0.66
N ARG A 88 19.47 1.22 0.18
CA ARG A 88 20.73 1.83 -0.21
C ARG A 88 21.79 1.62 0.87
N GLU A 89 23.03 1.43 0.47
CA GLU A 89 24.18 1.28 1.37
C GLU A 89 24.70 2.66 1.82
N ASN A 90 24.74 3.62 0.90
CA ASN A 90 25.21 4.99 1.16
C ASN A 90 24.32 6.04 0.44
N ASP A 91 24.74 7.31 0.49
CA ASP A 91 24.09 8.43 -0.22
C ASP A 91 24.75 8.71 -1.58
N ASP A 92 25.72 7.88 -2.02
CA ASP A 92 26.45 8.11 -3.26
C ASP A 92 25.59 7.73 -4.47
N ALA A 93 25.85 8.38 -5.62
CA ALA A 93 25.12 8.10 -6.85
C ALA A 93 25.51 6.77 -7.52
N ASP A 94 26.62 6.16 -7.10
CA ASP A 94 27.14 4.93 -7.66
C ASP A 94 26.50 3.72 -6.96
N VAL A 95 25.84 2.86 -7.76
CA VAL A 95 25.19 1.65 -7.24
C VAL A 95 26.22 0.67 -6.67
N THR A 96 26.05 0.26 -5.42
CA THR A 96 26.97 -0.68 -4.78
C THR A 96 26.71 -2.14 -5.17
N GLU A 97 27.65 -3.06 -4.89
CA GLU A 97 27.47 -4.48 -5.16
C GLU A 97 26.28 -5.07 -4.39
N PHE A 98 26.04 -4.58 -3.17
CA PHE A 98 24.89 -4.95 -2.36
C PHE A 98 23.58 -4.48 -3.00
N GLU A 99 23.53 -3.23 -3.44
CA GLU A 99 22.34 -2.64 -4.07
C GLU A 99 21.99 -3.35 -5.39
N ASP A 100 22.98 -3.59 -6.25
CA ASP A 100 22.76 -4.32 -7.52
C ASP A 100 22.30 -5.76 -7.25
N ALA A 101 22.93 -6.47 -6.30
CA ALA A 101 22.51 -7.81 -5.92
C ALA A 101 21.06 -7.84 -5.38
N PHE A 102 20.69 -6.85 -4.55
CA PHE A 102 19.33 -6.73 -4.05
C PHE A 102 18.33 -6.42 -5.16
N LEU A 103 18.65 -5.51 -6.09
CA LEU A 103 17.79 -5.18 -7.23
C LEU A 103 17.53 -6.39 -8.13
N VAL A 104 18.57 -7.20 -8.41
CA VAL A 104 18.43 -8.45 -9.14
C VAL A 104 17.51 -9.42 -8.39
N LEU A 105 17.75 -9.63 -7.09
CA LEU A 105 16.95 -10.53 -6.27
C LEU A 105 15.47 -10.07 -6.17
N GLN A 106 15.24 -8.78 -5.98
CA GLN A 106 13.91 -8.17 -5.97
C GLN A 106 13.19 -8.41 -7.30
N LYS A 107 13.86 -8.25 -8.43
CA LYS A 107 13.28 -8.47 -9.76
C LYS A 107 12.95 -9.94 -10.04
N GLU A 108 13.78 -10.87 -9.57
CA GLU A 108 13.57 -12.30 -9.80
C GLU A 108 12.49 -12.88 -8.87
N MET A 109 12.47 -12.46 -7.61
CA MET A 109 11.67 -13.09 -6.56
C MET A 109 10.46 -12.26 -6.11
N ASN A 110 10.36 -10.99 -6.53
CA ASN A 110 9.35 -10.04 -6.07
C ASN A 110 9.26 -9.99 -4.53
N ILE A 111 10.40 -9.73 -3.87
CA ILE A 111 10.53 -9.76 -2.40
C ILE A 111 9.47 -8.87 -1.74
N PHE A 112 9.27 -7.64 -2.22
CA PHE A 112 8.27 -6.72 -1.65
C PHE A 112 6.83 -7.24 -1.73
N HIS A 113 6.48 -8.02 -2.76
CA HIS A 113 5.18 -8.69 -2.82
C HIS A 113 5.00 -9.67 -1.64
N PHE A 114 6.02 -10.48 -1.35
CA PHE A 114 5.97 -11.42 -0.24
C PHE A 114 6.01 -10.74 1.12
N LEU A 115 6.81 -9.69 1.28
CA LEU A 115 6.88 -8.91 2.53
C LEU A 115 5.57 -8.20 2.82
N GLY A 116 4.99 -7.49 1.84
CA GLY A 116 3.67 -6.85 1.98
C GLY A 116 2.57 -7.85 2.32
N ARG A 117 2.57 -9.01 1.66
CA ARG A 117 1.64 -10.11 1.97
C ARG A 117 1.89 -10.69 3.37
N ALA A 118 3.13 -10.82 3.81
CA ALA A 118 3.45 -11.33 5.15
C ALA A 118 3.00 -10.35 6.25
N ASP A 119 3.13 -9.05 6.00
CA ASP A 119 2.62 -7.98 6.85
C ASP A 119 1.09 -7.99 6.96
N GLU A 120 0.39 -8.25 5.86
CA GLU A 120 -1.07 -8.42 5.88
C GLU A 120 -1.50 -9.69 6.63
N MET A 121 -0.96 -10.83 6.22
CA MET A 121 -1.37 -12.15 6.72
C MET A 121 -1.06 -12.33 8.21
N SER A 122 0.07 -11.79 8.69
CA SER A 122 0.42 -11.82 10.12
C SER A 122 -0.55 -11.02 11.01
N GLY A 123 -1.31 -10.08 10.43
CA GLY A 123 -2.31 -9.30 11.14
C GLY A 123 -3.67 -9.98 11.33
N ILE A 124 -3.92 -11.10 10.63
CA ILE A 124 -5.16 -11.89 10.76
C ILE A 124 -5.22 -12.50 12.17
N GLY A 125 -4.14 -13.17 12.56
CA GLY A 125 -3.93 -13.75 13.88
C GLY A 125 -3.00 -12.91 14.75
N SER A 126 -2.42 -13.55 15.76
CA SER A 126 -1.45 -12.95 16.66
C SER A 126 -0.06 -12.86 16.04
N TYR A 127 0.21 -13.69 15.02
CA TYR A 127 1.47 -13.70 14.27
C TYR A 127 1.28 -14.33 12.88
N GLY A 128 2.33 -14.26 12.07
CA GLY A 128 2.51 -15.02 10.85
C GLY A 128 3.98 -15.30 10.64
N ILE A 129 4.31 -16.09 9.61
CA ILE A 129 5.69 -16.40 9.27
C ILE A 129 5.94 -16.24 7.78
N LEU A 130 7.18 -15.85 7.45
CA LEU A 130 7.74 -15.92 6.11
C LEU A 130 8.76 -17.06 6.07
N LEU A 131 8.44 -18.15 5.38
CA LEU A 131 9.31 -19.29 5.15
C LEU A 131 10.29 -18.98 4.02
N LEU A 132 11.58 -19.25 4.27
CA LEU A 132 12.69 -19.14 3.34
C LEU A 132 13.05 -20.54 2.83
N GLY A 133 12.87 -20.78 1.53
CA GLY A 133 13.35 -21.99 0.86
C GLY A 133 14.78 -21.79 0.40
N LEU A 134 15.73 -22.58 0.94
CA LEU A 134 17.17 -22.46 0.66
C LEU A 134 17.70 -23.72 -0.04
N ASN A 135 18.80 -23.58 -0.79
CA ASN A 135 19.46 -24.68 -1.51
C ASN A 135 20.45 -25.52 -0.66
N ASP A 136 20.35 -25.46 0.66
CA ASP A 136 21.31 -26.07 1.60
C ASP A 136 21.26 -27.61 1.68
N GLY A 137 20.29 -28.25 1.03
CA GLY A 137 20.14 -29.71 0.97
C GLY A 137 19.73 -30.36 2.30
N LYS A 138 19.38 -29.58 3.32
CA LYS A 138 18.98 -30.05 4.65
C LYS A 138 17.48 -30.18 4.82
N SER A 139 17.05 -30.87 5.86
CA SER A 139 15.63 -30.94 6.23
C SER A 139 15.15 -29.60 6.79
N LEU A 140 13.85 -29.29 6.65
CA LEU A 140 13.27 -28.06 7.19
C LEU A 140 13.37 -27.96 8.72
N GLU A 141 13.42 -29.11 9.41
CA GLU A 141 13.54 -29.19 10.87
C GLU A 141 14.96 -28.85 11.37
N GLU A 142 15.94 -28.83 10.47
CA GLU A 142 17.35 -28.61 10.81
C GLU A 142 17.75 -27.14 10.64
N PRO A 143 18.65 -26.63 11.50
CA PRO A 143 19.17 -25.27 11.37
C PRO A 143 19.95 -25.08 10.06
N VAL A 144 19.85 -23.86 9.53
CA VAL A 144 20.57 -23.43 8.33
C VAL A 144 22.02 -23.13 8.71
N ASP A 145 22.97 -23.51 7.87
CA ASP A 145 24.38 -23.14 8.07
C ASP A 145 24.56 -21.63 7.85
N GLY A 146 25.37 -20.98 8.69
CA GLY A 146 25.59 -19.53 8.62
C GLY A 146 25.06 -18.77 9.83
N ILE A 147 24.23 -19.40 10.66
CA ILE A 147 23.63 -18.79 11.86
C ILE A 147 23.76 -19.74 13.06
N SER A 148 24.15 -19.19 14.21
CA SER A 148 24.24 -19.92 15.48
C SER A 148 22.88 -20.08 16.17
N GLU A 149 22.84 -20.91 17.21
CA GLU A 149 21.67 -21.07 18.10
C GLU A 149 21.29 -19.77 18.82
N THR A 150 22.23 -18.83 18.99
CA THR A 150 21.98 -17.50 19.56
C THR A 150 21.50 -16.48 18.53
N GLY A 151 21.58 -16.82 17.23
CA GLY A 151 21.19 -15.98 16.11
C GLY A 151 22.27 -15.06 15.57
N GLU A 152 23.50 -15.20 16.04
CA GLU A 152 24.67 -14.54 15.46
C GLU A 152 25.15 -15.29 14.21
N LYS A 153 25.67 -14.55 13.22
CA LYS A 153 26.29 -15.11 12.03
C LYS A 153 27.51 -15.95 12.41
N VAL A 154 27.64 -17.14 11.83
CA VAL A 154 28.79 -18.03 12.02
C VAL A 154 29.25 -18.62 10.70
N GLY A 155 30.54 -18.43 10.39
CA GLY A 155 31.15 -18.92 9.17
C GLY A 155 30.77 -18.10 7.94
N ASN A 156 31.12 -18.63 6.76
CA ASN A 156 30.90 -18.00 5.46
C ASN A 156 30.00 -18.90 4.61
N ALA A 157 28.74 -19.04 5.02
CA ALA A 157 27.75 -19.75 4.23
C ALA A 157 27.47 -18.99 2.92
N GLN A 158 27.25 -19.72 1.83
CA GLN A 158 26.79 -19.20 0.55
C GLN A 158 25.64 -20.07 0.09
N HIS A 159 24.42 -19.60 0.37
CA HIS A 159 23.18 -20.24 -0.05
C HIS A 159 22.50 -19.42 -1.14
N GLU A 160 21.58 -20.04 -1.86
CA GLU A 160 20.68 -19.37 -2.79
C GLU A 160 19.23 -19.45 -2.26
N LEU A 161 18.47 -18.36 -2.44
CA LEU A 161 17.05 -18.31 -2.10
C LEU A 161 16.23 -18.92 -3.26
N LEU A 162 15.57 -20.04 -2.99
CA LEU A 162 14.78 -20.77 -3.99
C LEU A 162 13.33 -20.31 -4.05
N TYR A 163 12.71 -20.01 -2.90
CA TYR A 163 11.33 -19.55 -2.82
C TYR A 163 11.04 -18.85 -1.49
N LEU A 164 9.98 -18.04 -1.51
CA LEU A 164 9.37 -17.45 -0.34
C LEU A 164 7.95 -17.95 -0.19
N ARG A 165 7.51 -18.21 1.04
CA ARG A 165 6.12 -18.57 1.30
C ARG A 165 5.62 -17.96 2.61
N VAL A 166 4.44 -17.34 2.53
CA VAL A 166 3.79 -16.68 3.66
C VAL A 166 2.73 -17.60 4.26
N PHE A 167 2.69 -17.64 5.58
CA PHE A 167 1.64 -18.32 6.34
C PHE A 167 1.13 -17.43 7.48
N ASP A 168 -0.17 -17.44 7.73
CA ASP A 168 -0.77 -16.87 8.93
C ASP A 168 -0.88 -17.90 10.06
N GLU A 169 -1.12 -17.43 11.28
CA GLU A 169 -1.32 -18.27 12.49
C GLU A 169 -2.36 -19.40 12.30
N SER A 170 -3.34 -19.30 11.38
CA SER A 170 -4.31 -20.40 11.20
C SER A 170 -3.71 -21.69 10.63
N LEU A 171 -2.52 -21.62 10.03
CA LEU A 171 -1.80 -22.76 9.43
C LEU A 171 -0.49 -23.09 10.15
N VAL A 172 -0.17 -22.38 11.24
CA VAL A 172 1.13 -22.44 11.91
C VAL A 172 0.93 -22.48 13.42
N ASP A 173 1.58 -23.44 14.06
CA ASP A 173 1.67 -23.53 15.51
C ASP A 173 3.13 -23.48 15.96
N VAL A 174 3.42 -22.75 17.03
CA VAL A 174 4.77 -22.79 17.66
C VAL A 174 4.86 -24.07 18.49
N SER A 175 5.69 -25.02 18.06
CA SER A 175 5.79 -26.33 18.72
C SER A 175 6.80 -26.35 19.86
N LEU A 176 7.86 -25.54 19.79
CA LEU A 176 8.88 -25.46 20.83
C LEU A 176 9.42 -24.03 20.98
N PHE A 177 9.67 -23.62 22.22
CA PHE A 177 10.32 -22.37 22.58
C PHE A 177 11.73 -22.64 23.12
N GLU A 178 12.61 -21.66 23.00
CA GLU A 178 13.92 -21.68 23.65
C GLU A 178 13.76 -21.58 25.18
N GLU A 179 14.30 -22.56 25.90
CA GLU A 179 14.19 -22.69 27.35
C GLU A 179 15.50 -22.32 28.08
N ASP A 180 16.62 -22.21 27.37
CA ASP A 180 17.89 -21.83 27.98
C ASP A 180 17.94 -20.33 28.30
N GLU A 181 17.90 -20.00 29.59
CA GLU A 181 17.99 -18.62 30.11
C GLU A 181 19.31 -17.91 29.73
N SER A 182 20.35 -18.67 29.35
CA SER A 182 21.62 -18.10 28.91
C SER A 182 21.66 -17.75 27.42
N ASN A 183 20.71 -18.26 26.63
CA ASN A 183 20.59 -17.94 25.22
C ASN A 183 19.91 -16.56 25.07
N PRO A 184 20.46 -15.60 24.28
CA PRO A 184 19.79 -14.33 23.97
C PRO A 184 18.38 -14.49 23.38
N ARG A 185 18.10 -15.67 22.80
CA ARG A 185 16.78 -16.03 22.27
C ARG A 185 15.85 -16.66 23.31
N PHE A 186 16.17 -16.64 24.61
CA PHE A 186 15.33 -17.21 25.66
C PHE A 186 13.85 -16.78 25.51
N GLY A 187 12.96 -17.77 25.49
CA GLY A 187 11.53 -17.59 25.31
C GLY A 187 11.07 -17.38 23.86
N GLN A 188 11.97 -17.23 22.87
CA GLN A 188 11.60 -17.12 21.46
C GLN A 188 11.23 -18.47 20.84
N PRO A 189 10.43 -18.51 19.77
CA PRO A 189 10.15 -19.76 19.05
C PRO A 189 11.42 -20.41 18.47
N LEU A 190 11.50 -21.73 18.60
CA LEU A 190 12.57 -22.58 18.08
C LEU A 190 12.08 -23.43 16.89
N LEU A 191 10.91 -24.07 17.03
CA LEU A 191 10.29 -24.91 16.01
C LEU A 191 8.85 -24.46 15.74
N TYR A 192 8.45 -24.55 14.47
CA TYR A 192 7.10 -24.28 13.99
C TYR A 192 6.54 -25.50 13.29
N ASP A 193 5.30 -25.85 13.58
CA ASP A 193 4.55 -26.87 12.82
C ASP A 193 3.73 -26.15 11.76
N ILE A 194 4.11 -26.29 10.49
CA ILE A 194 3.49 -25.59 9.37
C ILE A 194 2.64 -26.55 8.55
N THR A 195 1.39 -26.15 8.29
CA THR A 195 0.47 -26.85 7.38
C THR A 195 0.57 -26.28 5.96
N PHE A 196 1.32 -26.97 5.08
CA PHE A 196 1.61 -26.59 3.69
C PHE A 196 0.43 -26.74 2.73
N ALA A 197 -0.57 -27.56 3.05
CA ALA A 197 -1.78 -27.68 2.26
C ALA A 197 -2.94 -27.07 3.05
N ASP A 198 -3.47 -25.95 2.60
CA ASP A 198 -4.63 -25.35 3.25
C ASP A 198 -5.83 -26.28 3.06
N PRO A 199 -6.41 -26.86 4.14
CA PRO A 199 -7.54 -27.78 4.03
C PRO A 199 -8.81 -27.10 3.48
N ARG A 200 -8.81 -25.78 3.30
CA ARG A 200 -9.91 -24.98 2.75
C ARG A 200 -9.80 -24.76 1.24
N SER A 201 -8.64 -24.99 0.62
CA SER A 201 -8.51 -24.82 -0.84
C SER A 201 -9.02 -26.06 -1.58
N GLU A 202 -9.93 -25.89 -2.54
CA GLU A 202 -10.51 -27.01 -3.31
C GLU A 202 -9.45 -27.78 -4.14
N GLU A 203 -8.32 -27.14 -4.47
CA GLU A 203 -7.18 -27.77 -5.14
C GLU A 203 -6.46 -28.81 -4.26
N SER A 204 -6.58 -28.73 -2.93
CA SER A 204 -5.92 -29.66 -2.00
C SER A 204 -6.49 -31.09 -2.02
N THR A 205 -7.70 -31.27 -2.58
CA THR A 205 -8.38 -32.57 -2.70
C THR A 205 -7.96 -33.41 -3.91
N ALA A 206 -7.20 -32.84 -4.85
CA ALA A 206 -6.74 -33.55 -6.04
C ALA A 206 -5.26 -33.97 -5.88
N THR A 207 -5.05 -35.26 -5.61
CA THR A 207 -3.77 -35.98 -5.75
C THR A 207 -2.62 -35.66 -4.76
N LYS A 208 -2.62 -36.34 -3.59
CA LYS A 208 -1.55 -37.21 -3.02
C LYS A 208 -1.69 -37.29 -1.48
N LYS A 209 -1.13 -38.37 -0.89
CA LYS A 209 -1.20 -38.77 0.53
C LYS A 209 -1.15 -37.60 1.53
N GLN A 210 -2.05 -37.63 2.53
CA GLN A 210 -2.10 -36.72 3.70
C GLN A 210 -0.82 -36.72 4.57
N ASP A 211 0.11 -37.67 4.40
CA ASP A 211 1.33 -37.84 5.20
C ASP A 211 2.44 -36.80 4.97
N GLY A 212 2.12 -35.60 4.50
CA GLY A 212 3.12 -34.58 4.21
C GLY A 212 2.63 -33.14 4.20
N THR A 213 1.41 -32.88 4.67
CA THR A 213 0.87 -31.52 4.77
C THR A 213 1.49 -30.75 5.92
N ASN A 214 1.81 -31.42 7.03
CA ASN A 214 2.40 -30.78 8.20
C ASN A 214 3.90 -31.07 8.23
N ARG A 215 4.71 -30.02 8.39
CA ARG A 215 6.16 -30.11 8.49
C ARG A 215 6.63 -29.25 9.65
N THR A 216 7.50 -29.81 10.48
CA THR A 216 8.25 -29.02 11.46
C THR A 216 9.28 -28.17 10.72
N VAL A 217 9.46 -26.93 11.13
CA VAL A 217 10.41 -26.01 10.53
C VAL A 217 11.17 -25.28 11.62
N HIS A 218 12.50 -25.26 11.50
CA HIS A 218 13.38 -24.55 12.41
C HIS A 218 13.30 -23.04 12.20
N TRP A 219 13.37 -22.26 13.28
CA TRP A 219 13.26 -20.80 13.25
C TRP A 219 14.31 -20.11 12.36
N THR A 220 15.43 -20.76 12.06
CA THR A 220 16.41 -20.22 11.11
C THR A 220 15.82 -20.12 9.70
N ARG A 221 14.92 -21.03 9.30
CA ARG A 221 14.28 -21.03 7.98
C ARG A 221 13.05 -20.14 7.89
N CYS A 222 12.64 -19.49 8.98
CA CYS A 222 11.45 -18.64 9.03
C CYS A 222 11.76 -17.28 9.62
N ILE A 223 11.03 -16.27 9.19
CA ILE A 223 10.98 -14.97 9.84
C ILE A 223 9.63 -14.86 10.53
N HIS A 224 9.66 -14.70 11.86
CA HIS A 224 8.46 -14.57 12.69
C HIS A 224 7.97 -13.14 12.72
N LEU A 225 6.70 -12.95 12.38
CA LEU A 225 6.09 -11.64 12.20
C LEU A 225 4.93 -11.50 13.16
N ALA A 226 5.03 -10.51 14.04
CA ALA A 226 3.97 -10.21 14.99
C ALA A 226 3.79 -8.69 15.07
N ASP A 227 2.64 -8.20 14.63
CA ASP A 227 2.26 -6.78 14.68
C ASP A 227 1.49 -6.48 15.98
N ASN A 228 1.42 -5.23 16.41
CA ASN A 228 0.70 -4.80 17.61
C ASN A 228 1.11 -5.56 18.90
N ARG A 229 2.41 -5.86 19.04
CA ARG A 229 2.98 -6.41 20.28
C ARG A 229 2.70 -5.46 21.44
N LYS A 230 2.20 -6.00 22.56
CA LYS A 230 1.91 -5.23 23.78
C LYS A 230 2.65 -5.83 24.96
N SER A 231 2.08 -6.91 25.51
CA SER A 231 2.65 -7.59 26.68
C SER A 231 3.55 -8.77 26.32
N SER A 232 3.51 -9.20 25.05
CA SER A 232 4.32 -10.31 24.53
C SER A 232 5.15 -9.82 23.36
N GLU A 233 6.42 -10.23 23.33
CA GLU A 233 7.36 -9.95 22.24
C GLU A 233 7.19 -10.91 21.05
N ILE A 234 6.43 -11.99 21.25
CA ILE A 234 6.24 -13.07 20.26
C ILE A 234 4.84 -13.00 19.68
N PHE A 235 3.84 -12.69 20.51
CA PHE A 235 2.44 -12.67 20.10
C PHE A 235 1.93 -11.24 20.05
N GLY A 236 1.53 -10.84 18.85
CA GLY A 236 0.82 -9.62 18.57
C GLY A 236 -0.64 -9.67 19.00
N VAL A 237 -1.29 -8.51 19.03
CA VAL A 237 -2.75 -8.46 19.14
C VAL A 237 -3.35 -8.52 17.73
N PRO A 238 -4.17 -9.53 17.39
CA PRO A 238 -4.83 -9.61 16.09
C PRO A 238 -5.58 -8.33 15.76
N ARG A 239 -5.47 -7.82 14.52
CA ARG A 239 -6.04 -6.51 14.13
C ARG A 239 -7.55 -6.46 14.29
N MET A 240 -8.22 -7.61 14.10
CA MET A 240 -9.67 -7.74 14.28
C MET A 240 -10.11 -7.84 15.74
N ARG A 241 -9.22 -8.18 16.70
CA ARG A 241 -9.60 -8.43 18.11
C ARG A 241 -10.38 -7.27 18.74
N PRO A 242 -9.99 -5.99 18.61
CA PRO A 242 -10.71 -4.88 19.23
C PRO A 242 -12.11 -4.62 18.63
N VAL A 243 -12.34 -5.08 17.40
CA VAL A 243 -13.56 -4.79 16.62
C VAL A 243 -14.38 -6.04 16.31
N TYR A 244 -13.98 -7.20 16.83
CA TYR A 244 -14.57 -8.49 16.47
C TYR A 244 -16.08 -8.53 16.69
N ASN A 245 -16.55 -8.06 17.84
CA ASN A 245 -17.98 -8.02 18.15
C ASN A 245 -18.76 -7.13 17.17
N ARG A 246 -18.17 -6.02 16.73
CA ARG A 246 -18.77 -5.10 15.74
C ARG A 246 -18.82 -5.72 14.35
N LEU A 247 -17.78 -6.45 13.95
CA LEU A 247 -17.78 -7.24 12.72
C LEU A 247 -18.84 -8.34 12.75
N TYR A 248 -19.01 -9.00 13.90
CA TYR A 248 -20.03 -10.02 14.09
C TYR A 248 -21.46 -9.42 14.07
N ASP A 249 -21.66 -8.24 14.65
CA ASP A 249 -22.92 -7.50 14.57
C ASP A 249 -23.24 -7.09 13.13
N LEU A 250 -22.25 -6.58 12.39
CA LEU A 250 -22.41 -6.23 10.98
C LEU A 250 -22.86 -7.43 10.16
N ARG A 251 -22.28 -8.61 10.39
CA ARG A 251 -22.70 -9.85 9.75
C ARG A 251 -24.16 -10.20 10.04
N LYS A 252 -24.60 -10.05 11.30
CA LYS A 252 -26.01 -10.26 11.68
C LYS A 252 -26.95 -9.24 11.02
N LEU A 253 -26.57 -7.97 10.99
CA LEU A 253 -27.36 -6.89 10.39
C LEU A 253 -27.51 -7.08 8.88
N LEU A 254 -26.39 -7.33 8.18
CA LEU A 254 -26.38 -7.55 6.73
C LEU A 254 -27.17 -8.80 6.38
N GLY A 255 -26.91 -9.93 7.04
CA GLY A 255 -27.66 -11.17 6.83
C GLY A 255 -29.15 -11.03 7.14
N GLY A 256 -29.49 -10.45 8.29
CA GLY A 256 -30.89 -10.26 8.70
C GLY A 256 -31.66 -9.30 7.80
N SER A 257 -31.01 -8.22 7.32
CA SER A 257 -31.65 -7.29 6.39
C SER A 257 -31.90 -7.92 5.01
N ALA A 258 -30.95 -8.69 4.48
CA ALA A 258 -31.12 -9.42 3.23
C ALA A 258 -32.23 -10.48 3.35
N GLU A 259 -32.25 -11.21 4.47
CA GLU A 259 -33.29 -12.20 4.74
C GLU A 259 -34.68 -11.57 4.88
N MET A 260 -34.80 -10.46 5.61
CA MET A 260 -36.05 -9.71 5.74
C MET A 260 -36.52 -9.11 4.42
N PHE A 261 -35.61 -8.65 3.57
CA PHE A 261 -35.95 -8.18 2.23
C PHE A 261 -36.44 -9.33 1.33
N TRP A 262 -35.75 -10.47 1.37
CA TRP A 262 -36.10 -11.66 0.59
C TRP A 262 -37.46 -12.25 1.01
N LYS A 263 -37.65 -12.48 2.32
CA LYS A 263 -38.95 -12.88 2.88
C LYS A 263 -40.00 -11.78 2.69
N GLY A 264 -39.55 -10.53 2.67
CA GLY A 264 -40.36 -9.34 2.43
C GLY A 264 -41.09 -9.36 1.08
N ALA A 265 -40.39 -9.83 0.05
CA ALA A 265 -40.92 -9.96 -1.31
C ALA A 265 -42.02 -11.02 -1.44
N PHE A 266 -42.08 -11.98 -0.50
CA PHE A 266 -43.09 -13.03 -0.42
C PHE A 266 -43.88 -12.90 0.88
N PRO A 267 -44.84 -11.95 0.96
CA PRO A 267 -45.60 -11.74 2.18
C PRO A 267 -46.35 -13.02 2.57
N GLY A 268 -46.35 -13.33 3.87
CA GLY A 268 -47.14 -14.43 4.40
C GLY A 268 -48.63 -14.20 4.13
N LEU A 269 -49.39 -15.28 3.96
CA LEU A 269 -50.84 -15.22 3.83
C LEU A 269 -51.49 -15.64 5.15
N SER A 270 -52.32 -14.77 5.71
CA SER A 270 -53.22 -15.11 6.80
C SER A 270 -54.56 -15.55 6.23
N PHE A 271 -55.01 -16.72 6.66
CA PHE A 271 -56.31 -17.28 6.28
C PHE A 271 -57.30 -17.08 7.42
N GLU A 272 -58.30 -16.26 7.19
CA GLU A 272 -59.35 -15.98 8.16
C GLU A 272 -60.66 -16.63 7.69
N VAL A 273 -61.22 -17.52 8.51
CA VAL A 273 -62.56 -18.09 8.26
C VAL A 273 -63.59 -17.01 8.53
N ASN A 274 -64.53 -16.81 7.61
CA ASN A 274 -65.59 -15.83 7.80
C ASN A 274 -66.56 -16.32 8.91
N PRO A 275 -66.72 -15.59 10.03
CA PRO A 275 -67.53 -16.03 11.16
C PRO A 275 -69.04 -16.13 10.86
N ASP A 276 -69.51 -15.54 9.75
CA ASP A 276 -70.92 -15.64 9.30
C ASP A 276 -71.23 -16.95 8.57
N LEU A 277 -70.20 -17.73 8.21
CA LEU A 277 -70.34 -19.09 7.70
C LEU A 277 -70.22 -20.04 8.91
N GLY A 278 -71.28 -20.81 9.21
CA GLY A 278 -71.23 -21.87 10.24
C GLY A 278 -70.16 -22.93 9.95
N ASP A 279 -69.99 -23.90 10.85
CA ASP A 279 -68.91 -24.92 10.86
C ASP A 279 -68.37 -25.30 9.46
N VAL A 280 -67.29 -24.63 9.04
CA VAL A 280 -66.65 -24.87 7.74
C VAL A 280 -65.67 -26.02 7.92
N GLU A 281 -65.98 -27.19 7.37
CA GLU A 281 -65.00 -28.29 7.26
C GLU A 281 -63.87 -27.85 6.31
N LEU A 282 -62.73 -27.47 6.88
CA LEU A 282 -61.52 -27.17 6.12
C LEU A 282 -60.81 -28.47 5.75
N ASP A 283 -60.78 -28.81 4.47
CA ASP A 283 -59.89 -29.86 3.97
C ASP A 283 -58.44 -29.36 3.97
N ALA A 284 -57.71 -29.70 5.03
CA ALA A 284 -56.29 -29.36 5.20
C ALA A 284 -55.39 -29.92 4.08
N THR A 285 -55.83 -30.94 3.33
CA THR A 285 -55.06 -31.54 2.25
C THR A 285 -55.18 -30.72 0.97
N ALA A 286 -56.40 -30.34 0.59
CA ALA A 286 -56.65 -29.47 -0.56
C ALA A 286 -56.02 -28.08 -0.37
N LEU A 287 -56.08 -27.54 0.84
CA LEU A 287 -55.51 -26.22 1.16
C LEU A 287 -53.98 -26.22 1.11
N ARG A 288 -53.33 -27.33 1.52
CA ARG A 288 -51.88 -27.51 1.34
C ARG A 288 -51.48 -27.66 -0.13
N ALA A 289 -52.26 -28.38 -0.94
CA ALA A 289 -51.98 -28.53 -2.36
C ALA A 289 -52.10 -27.19 -3.13
N GLU A 290 -53.13 -26.40 -2.84
CA GLU A 290 -53.25 -25.02 -3.36
C GLU A 290 -52.11 -24.12 -2.89
N PHE A 291 -51.65 -24.27 -1.65
CA PHE A 291 -50.49 -23.56 -1.12
C PHE A 291 -49.19 -23.93 -1.82
N ASP A 292 -48.96 -25.22 -2.06
CA ASP A 292 -47.78 -25.70 -2.79
C ASP A 292 -47.79 -25.23 -4.24
N ASN A 293 -48.96 -25.23 -4.90
CA ASN A 293 -49.11 -24.70 -6.26
C ASN A 293 -48.91 -23.18 -6.35
N TYR A 294 -49.31 -22.44 -5.33
CA TYR A 294 -49.11 -20.99 -5.23
C TYR A 294 -47.66 -20.62 -4.89
N SER A 295 -47.01 -21.37 -3.99
CA SER A 295 -45.65 -21.06 -3.51
C SER A 295 -44.57 -21.58 -4.45
N ASN A 296 -44.75 -22.75 -5.06
CA ASN A 296 -43.76 -23.40 -5.92
C ASN A 296 -44.12 -23.38 -7.41
N GLY A 297 -45.35 -22.99 -7.77
CA GLY A 297 -45.84 -22.94 -9.14
C GLY A 297 -45.99 -21.53 -9.70
N LEU A 298 -46.46 -21.43 -10.96
CA LEU A 298 -46.80 -20.17 -11.63
C LEU A 298 -48.19 -19.64 -11.26
N GLN A 299 -48.90 -20.33 -10.35
CA GLN A 299 -50.27 -20.00 -9.98
C GLN A 299 -50.31 -18.74 -9.11
N ARG A 300 -50.95 -17.67 -9.61
CA ARG A 300 -50.98 -16.34 -8.96
C ARG A 300 -52.24 -16.07 -8.12
N TYR A 301 -53.11 -17.06 -7.94
CA TYR A 301 -54.36 -16.93 -7.21
C TYR A 301 -54.61 -18.17 -6.34
N LEU A 302 -55.33 -17.99 -5.24
CA LEU A 302 -55.80 -19.08 -4.38
C LEU A 302 -57.33 -19.16 -4.49
N ALA A 303 -57.85 -20.34 -4.81
CA ALA A 303 -59.28 -20.59 -4.84
C ALA A 303 -59.73 -21.12 -3.47
N LEU A 304 -60.27 -20.26 -2.62
CA LEU A 304 -60.66 -20.60 -1.24
C LEU A 304 -62.18 -20.44 -1.05
N ALA A 305 -62.83 -21.45 -0.48
CA ALA A 305 -64.24 -21.41 -0.13
C ALA A 305 -64.41 -21.03 1.35
N GLY A 306 -65.09 -19.91 1.63
CA GLY A 306 -65.40 -19.47 3.00
C GLY A 306 -64.22 -18.90 3.81
N VAL A 307 -63.05 -18.74 3.19
CA VAL A 307 -61.82 -18.23 3.81
C VAL A 307 -61.34 -16.99 3.05
N GLN A 308 -61.03 -15.92 3.78
CA GLN A 308 -60.38 -14.74 3.23
C GLN A 308 -58.86 -14.85 3.40
N ALA A 309 -58.12 -14.74 2.29
CA ALA A 309 -56.66 -14.61 2.33
C ALA A 309 -56.27 -13.13 2.45
N LYS A 310 -55.62 -12.75 3.55
CA LYS A 310 -55.03 -11.43 3.74
C LYS A 310 -53.52 -11.53 3.61
N SER A 311 -52.94 -10.65 2.81
CA SER A 311 -51.49 -10.49 2.74
C SER A 311 -50.99 -9.84 4.03
N LEU A 312 -50.08 -10.52 4.72
CA LEU A 312 -49.32 -9.96 5.83
C LEU A 312 -48.16 -9.17 5.22
N ALA A 313 -48.39 -7.88 4.95
CA ALA A 313 -47.34 -7.01 4.44
C ALA A 313 -46.22 -6.88 5.48
N PRO A 314 -45.00 -7.37 5.19
CA PRO A 314 -43.88 -7.22 6.11
C PRO A 314 -43.43 -5.76 6.17
N GLN A 315 -43.26 -5.23 7.38
CA GLN A 315 -42.64 -3.92 7.57
C GLN A 315 -41.12 -4.09 7.57
N VAL A 316 -40.49 -3.87 6.42
CA VAL A 316 -39.03 -3.89 6.30
C VAL A 316 -38.49 -2.51 6.68
N ALA A 317 -37.79 -2.42 7.82
CA ALA A 317 -37.07 -1.22 8.22
C ALA A 317 -35.73 -1.12 7.50
N ASN A 318 -35.31 0.09 7.11
CA ASN A 318 -34.00 0.30 6.49
C ASN A 318 -32.89 0.14 7.56
N PRO A 319 -31.93 -0.79 7.39
CA PRO A 319 -30.86 -1.05 8.36
C PRO A 319 -29.69 -0.04 8.29
N ASP A 320 -29.66 0.85 7.31
CA ASP A 320 -28.49 1.67 6.96
C ASP A 320 -27.92 2.47 8.16
N ALA A 321 -28.79 3.08 8.97
CA ALA A 321 -28.36 3.83 10.14
C ALA A 321 -27.62 2.96 11.18
N HIS A 322 -28.06 1.70 11.34
CA HIS A 322 -27.41 0.75 12.24
C HIS A 322 -26.08 0.27 11.67
N ILE A 323 -26.02 -0.05 10.37
CA ILE A 323 -24.78 -0.45 9.69
C ILE A 323 -23.75 0.67 9.79
N ASN A 324 -24.11 1.89 9.43
CA ASN A 324 -23.21 3.05 9.46
C ASN A 324 -22.71 3.36 10.88
N ALA A 325 -23.51 3.15 11.92
CA ALA A 325 -23.05 3.30 13.30
C ALA A 325 -21.97 2.28 13.67
N GLN A 326 -22.11 1.02 13.25
CA GLN A 326 -21.12 -0.03 13.54
C GLN A 326 -19.80 0.22 12.82
N ILE A 327 -19.83 0.53 11.52
CA ILE A 327 -18.61 0.77 10.77
C ILE A 327 -17.90 2.05 11.31
N LYS A 328 -18.64 3.10 11.72
CA LYS A 328 -18.05 4.27 12.37
C LYS A 328 -17.33 3.92 13.67
N ALA A 329 -17.92 3.04 14.48
CA ALA A 329 -17.27 2.54 15.69
C ALA A 329 -15.98 1.77 15.39
N ILE A 330 -15.95 0.98 14.30
CA ILE A 330 -14.75 0.30 13.81
C ILE A 330 -13.68 1.32 13.42
N ALA A 331 -14.03 2.31 12.59
CA ALA A 331 -13.11 3.36 12.14
C ALA A 331 -12.50 4.13 13.32
N ILE A 332 -13.31 4.50 14.32
CA ILE A 332 -12.86 5.15 15.56
C ILE A 332 -11.88 4.25 16.33
N THR A 333 -12.19 2.95 16.46
CA THR A 333 -11.35 2.00 17.21
C THR A 333 -9.97 1.82 16.56
N LEU A 334 -9.92 1.83 15.23
CA LEU A 334 -8.67 1.76 14.46
C LEU A 334 -7.99 3.14 14.29
N GLY A 335 -8.66 4.20 14.75
CA GLY A 335 -8.24 5.59 14.57
C GLY A 335 -8.29 6.07 13.12
N VAL A 336 -8.90 5.33 12.20
CA VAL A 336 -8.90 5.65 10.76
C VAL A 336 -10.00 6.67 10.46
N PRO A 337 -9.75 7.71 9.63
CA PRO A 337 -10.81 8.58 9.17
C PRO A 337 -11.90 7.80 8.43
N TRP A 338 -13.16 8.00 8.84
CA TRP A 338 -14.33 7.29 8.32
C TRP A 338 -14.37 7.22 6.78
N ARG A 339 -14.09 8.35 6.10
CA ARG A 339 -14.14 8.47 4.64
C ARG A 339 -13.09 7.61 3.95
N ILE A 340 -11.88 7.52 4.51
CA ILE A 340 -10.78 6.71 3.99
C ILE A 340 -11.07 5.22 4.22
N PHE A 341 -11.66 4.88 5.37
CA PHE A 341 -12.04 3.50 5.67
C PHE A 341 -13.07 2.94 4.67
N VAL A 342 -14.11 3.72 4.35
CA VAL A 342 -15.19 3.32 3.44
C VAL A 342 -14.80 3.41 1.96
N GLY A 343 -13.80 4.21 1.61
CA GLY A 343 -13.32 4.32 0.23
C GLY A 343 -14.29 5.04 -0.73
N SER A 344 -15.19 5.89 -0.24
CA SER A 344 -16.08 6.68 -1.10
C SER A 344 -15.29 7.71 -1.90
N GLU A 345 -15.64 7.98 -3.17
CA GLU A 345 -15.02 9.04 -4.00
C GLU A 345 -15.03 10.43 -3.35
N GLN A 346 -15.94 10.69 -2.40
CA GLN A 346 -15.88 11.87 -1.53
C GLN A 346 -14.64 11.93 -0.60
N ALA A 347 -13.79 10.91 -0.57
CA ALA A 347 -12.48 10.91 0.08
C ALA A 347 -11.43 11.65 -0.77
N GLN A 348 -11.63 11.82 -2.09
CA GLN A 348 -10.82 12.77 -2.87
C GLN A 348 -11.02 14.20 -2.37
N LEU A 349 -12.23 14.53 -1.90
CA LEU A 349 -12.58 15.77 -1.19
C LEU A 349 -12.39 15.69 0.34
N ALA A 350 -11.70 14.66 0.86
CA ALA A 350 -11.22 14.75 2.23
C ALA A 350 -10.35 16.00 2.34
N SER A 351 -10.50 16.76 3.43
CA SER A 351 -9.66 17.94 3.62
C SER A 351 -8.20 17.48 3.54
N SER A 352 -7.34 18.32 2.96
CA SER A 352 -5.89 18.05 2.88
C SER A 352 -5.32 17.62 4.24
N GLN A 353 -5.90 18.12 5.33
CA GLN A 353 -5.53 17.81 6.70
C GLN A 353 -5.83 16.35 7.14
N ASP A 354 -6.97 15.77 6.73
CA ASP A 354 -7.30 14.37 7.04
C ASP A 354 -6.35 13.41 6.29
N LYS A 355 -6.04 13.72 5.03
CA LYS A 355 -5.06 12.96 4.21
C LYS A 355 -3.66 13.06 4.80
N GLN A 356 -3.21 14.27 5.16
CA GLN A 356 -1.90 14.46 5.78
C GLN A 356 -1.78 13.71 7.10
N THR A 357 -2.82 13.75 7.95
CA THR A 357 -2.84 13.00 9.22
C THR A 357 -2.78 11.49 8.98
N TRP A 358 -3.47 10.99 7.95
CA TRP A 358 -3.41 9.59 7.55
C TRP A 358 -2.02 9.19 7.04
N ASN A 359 -1.44 9.95 6.11
CA ASN A 359 -0.12 9.68 5.54
C ASN A 359 0.96 9.70 6.64
N ASN A 360 0.90 10.64 7.59
CA ASN A 360 1.80 10.66 8.74
C ASN A 360 1.73 9.38 9.58
N ARG A 361 0.54 8.77 9.70
CA ARG A 361 0.38 7.49 10.43
C ARG A 361 0.90 6.31 9.63
N VAL A 362 0.73 6.30 8.31
CA VAL A 362 1.30 5.30 7.41
C VAL A 362 2.83 5.36 7.48
N SER A 363 3.42 6.54 7.31
CA SER A 363 4.86 6.78 7.45
C SER A 363 5.40 6.41 8.84
N HIS A 364 4.65 6.72 9.90
CA HIS A 364 5.00 6.29 11.25
C HIS A 364 5.06 4.76 11.37
N ARG A 365 4.11 4.03 10.76
CA ARG A 365 4.13 2.57 10.77
C ARG A 365 5.25 2.00 9.90
N GLN A 366 5.50 2.59 8.73
CA GLN A 366 6.62 2.23 7.86
C GLN A 366 7.94 2.29 8.65
N SER A 367 8.21 3.43 9.31
CA SER A 367 9.46 3.65 10.06
C SER A 367 9.56 2.87 11.38
N LYS A 368 8.46 2.66 12.11
CA LYS A 368 8.49 2.02 13.45
C LYS A 368 8.25 0.52 13.47
N TYR A 369 7.62 -0.02 12.43
CA TYR A 369 7.31 -1.45 12.36
C TYR A 369 7.84 -2.08 11.08
N VAL A 370 7.44 -1.59 9.90
CA VAL A 370 7.74 -2.28 8.63
C VAL A 370 9.26 -2.38 8.40
N VAL A 371 9.97 -1.26 8.49
CA VAL A 371 11.43 -1.26 8.33
C VAL A 371 12.12 -2.11 9.41
N PRO A 372 11.99 -1.82 10.72
CA PRO A 372 12.78 -2.51 11.75
C PRO A 372 12.36 -3.95 12.05
N MET A 373 11.08 -4.31 11.86
CA MET A 373 10.56 -5.63 12.26
C MET A 373 10.31 -6.57 11.08
N LEU A 374 10.30 -6.05 9.84
CA LEU A 374 10.04 -6.84 8.64
C LEU A 374 11.22 -6.82 7.68
N ILE A 375 11.59 -5.65 7.17
CA ILE A 375 12.59 -5.51 6.10
C ILE A 375 13.98 -5.80 6.65
N ARG A 376 14.38 -5.17 7.76
CA ARG A 376 15.72 -5.38 8.35
C ARG A 376 15.97 -6.84 8.75
N PRO A 377 15.09 -7.52 9.52
CA PRO A 377 15.28 -8.93 9.86
C PRO A 377 15.31 -9.85 8.64
N PHE A 378 14.66 -9.47 7.54
CA PHE A 378 14.72 -10.19 6.28
C PHE A 378 16.08 -10.00 5.59
N LEU A 379 16.53 -8.77 5.39
CA LEU A 379 17.81 -8.46 4.75
C LEU A 379 18.99 -9.01 5.55
N ASP A 380 18.99 -8.81 6.88
CA ASP A 380 20.02 -9.33 7.79
C ASP A 380 20.12 -10.85 7.70
N ARG A 381 18.97 -11.52 7.54
CA ARG A 381 18.93 -12.98 7.36
C ARG A 381 19.53 -13.41 6.02
N LEU A 382 19.25 -12.69 4.93
CA LEU A 382 19.83 -12.97 3.63
C LEU A 382 21.35 -12.74 3.61
N MET A 383 21.84 -11.67 4.26
CA MET A 383 23.27 -11.41 4.42
C MET A 383 23.96 -12.49 5.28
N THR A 384 23.30 -12.95 6.35
CA THR A 384 23.81 -14.04 7.20
C THR A 384 24.00 -15.34 6.41
N TYR A 385 23.14 -15.58 5.41
CA TYR A 385 23.19 -16.77 4.55
C TYR A 385 24.08 -16.61 3.31
N GLY A 386 24.71 -15.46 3.14
CA GLY A 386 25.54 -15.15 1.97
C GLY A 386 24.75 -15.08 0.66
N ILE A 387 23.44 -14.82 0.74
CA ILE A 387 22.57 -14.59 -0.43
C ILE A 387 22.77 -13.16 -0.94
N LEU A 388 22.96 -12.21 -0.01
CA LEU A 388 23.34 -10.83 -0.31
C LEU A 388 24.78 -10.56 0.18
N PRO A 389 25.53 -9.68 -0.50
CA PRO A 389 26.80 -9.16 0.01
C PRO A 389 26.62 -8.55 1.41
N GLU A 390 27.66 -8.65 2.23
CA GLU A 390 27.64 -8.10 3.59
C GLU A 390 28.05 -6.62 3.57
N VAL A 391 27.25 -5.80 4.25
CA VAL A 391 27.48 -4.37 4.44
C VAL A 391 27.45 -4.03 5.92
N GLU A 392 28.21 -3.01 6.34
CA GLU A 392 28.23 -2.58 7.74
C GLU A 392 26.94 -1.86 8.13
N GLU A 393 26.42 -1.03 7.22
CA GLU A 393 25.20 -0.25 7.41
C GLU A 393 24.44 -0.15 6.08
N TYR A 394 23.12 -0.11 6.17
CA TYR A 394 22.23 0.17 5.04
C TYR A 394 21.01 0.94 5.53
N PHE A 395 20.47 1.76 4.63
CA PHE A 395 19.30 2.59 4.82
C PHE A 395 18.12 2.01 4.04
N VAL A 396 16.94 2.15 4.63
CA VAL A 396 15.68 1.69 4.04
C VAL A 396 14.69 2.83 4.20
N ASP A 397 14.40 3.51 3.11
CA ASP A 397 13.58 4.70 3.10
C ASP A 397 12.35 4.47 2.21
N PHE A 398 11.17 4.75 2.74
CA PHE A 398 9.96 4.80 1.91
C PHE A 398 9.85 6.18 1.27
N PRO A 399 9.39 6.27 0.01
CA PRO A 399 9.11 7.56 -0.60
C PRO A 399 8.14 8.37 0.26
N ASP A 400 8.34 9.69 0.35
CA ASP A 400 7.46 10.53 1.15
C ASP A 400 6.07 10.59 0.52
N LEU A 401 5.10 9.99 1.23
CA LEU A 401 3.68 9.98 0.89
C LEU A 401 3.05 11.38 0.91
N ALA A 402 3.70 12.36 1.54
CA ALA A 402 3.29 13.76 1.54
C ALA A 402 3.98 14.59 0.45
N SER A 403 4.80 13.97 -0.42
CA SER A 403 5.42 14.68 -1.54
C SER A 403 4.33 15.35 -2.38
N PRO A 404 4.43 16.67 -2.62
CA PRO A 404 3.46 17.37 -3.44
C PRO A 404 3.43 16.73 -4.82
N THR A 405 2.22 16.51 -5.35
CA THR A 405 2.08 16.03 -6.72
C THR A 405 2.64 17.07 -7.69
N ASP A 406 2.97 16.69 -8.92
CA ASP A 406 3.40 17.65 -9.95
C ASP A 406 2.42 18.83 -10.12
N GLU A 407 1.11 18.56 -9.89
CA GLU A 407 0.06 19.58 -9.85
C GLU A 407 0.21 20.52 -8.64
N ASP A 408 0.46 19.99 -7.45
CA ASP A 408 0.70 20.80 -6.25
C ASP A 408 1.98 21.64 -6.41
N ILE A 409 3.04 21.07 -7.00
CA ILE A 409 4.29 21.80 -7.32
C ILE A 409 3.99 22.94 -8.29
N ALA A 410 3.20 22.70 -9.33
CA ALA A 410 2.80 23.74 -10.28
C ALA A 410 1.92 24.83 -9.63
N ILE A 411 1.03 24.47 -8.71
CA ILE A 411 0.20 25.44 -7.95
C ILE A 411 1.08 26.28 -7.02
N ILE A 412 2.04 25.65 -6.32
CA ILE A 412 2.99 26.35 -5.46
C ILE A 412 3.85 27.30 -6.31
N ALA A 413 4.41 26.83 -7.42
CA ALA A 413 5.19 27.65 -8.34
C ALA A 413 4.36 28.81 -8.90
N GLY A 414 3.11 28.57 -9.30
CA GLY A 414 2.19 29.61 -9.74
C GLY A 414 1.92 30.65 -8.65
N SER A 415 1.70 30.21 -7.41
CA SER A 415 1.49 31.09 -6.26
C SER A 415 2.74 31.91 -5.90
N GLN A 416 3.92 31.30 -6.05
CA GLN A 416 5.22 31.96 -5.87
C GLN A 416 5.44 33.05 -6.93
N ILE A 417 5.20 32.73 -8.21
CA ILE A 417 5.29 33.69 -9.32
C ILE A 417 4.26 34.82 -9.14
N GLU A 418 3.03 34.52 -8.74
CA GLU A 418 2.02 35.54 -8.46
C GLU A 418 2.44 36.45 -7.29
N SER A 419 3.07 35.88 -6.26
CA SER A 419 3.58 36.65 -5.12
C SER A 419 4.72 37.58 -5.51
N ILE A 420 5.69 37.11 -6.32
CA ILE A 420 6.77 37.92 -6.88
C ILE A 420 6.20 39.03 -7.79
N SER A 421 5.26 38.67 -8.67
CA SER A 421 4.60 39.62 -9.58
C SER A 421 3.87 40.72 -8.81
N LYS A 422 3.11 40.37 -7.76
CA LYS A 422 2.44 41.36 -6.89
C LYS A 422 3.43 42.22 -6.11
N TYR A 423 4.52 41.64 -5.63
CA TYR A 423 5.57 42.37 -4.91
C TYR A 423 6.19 43.47 -5.80
N VAL A 424 6.52 43.14 -7.05
CA VAL A 424 7.06 44.10 -8.03
C VAL A 424 5.98 45.11 -8.48
N GLN A 425 4.80 44.64 -8.89
CA GLN A 425 3.73 45.52 -9.42
C GLN A 425 3.21 46.53 -8.39
N ALA A 426 3.19 46.16 -7.10
CA ALA A 426 2.71 47.02 -6.03
C ALA A 426 3.79 47.97 -5.48
N GLY A 427 5.03 47.93 -5.99
CA GLY A 427 6.12 48.79 -5.54
C GLY A 427 6.55 48.51 -4.10
N VAL A 428 6.44 47.26 -3.64
CA VAL A 428 6.76 46.85 -2.26
C VAL A 428 8.27 46.77 -2.03
N ASP A 429 9.03 46.62 -3.12
CA ASP A 429 10.49 46.67 -3.19
C ASP A 429 11.10 47.93 -2.55
N ALA A 430 10.37 49.04 -2.56
CA ALA A 430 10.80 50.28 -1.89
C ALA A 430 10.82 50.19 -0.35
N LEU A 431 10.06 49.25 0.24
CA LEU A 431 9.94 49.07 1.70
C LEU A 431 10.62 47.80 2.20
N LEU A 432 10.56 46.73 1.41
CA LEU A 432 11.18 45.45 1.72
C LEU A 432 12.11 45.14 0.54
N PRO A 433 13.44 45.14 0.70
CA PRO A 433 14.33 44.88 -0.42
C PRO A 433 14.24 43.41 -0.91
N PRO A 434 14.67 43.13 -2.16
CA PRO A 434 14.51 41.81 -2.77
C PRO A 434 15.10 40.65 -1.96
N LYS A 435 16.26 40.84 -1.32
CA LYS A 435 16.94 39.81 -0.52
C LYS A 435 16.11 39.40 0.69
N GLU A 436 15.58 40.37 1.42
CA GLU A 436 14.72 40.16 2.58
C GLU A 436 13.36 39.58 2.16
N PHE A 437 12.84 39.92 0.98
CA PHE A 437 11.64 39.29 0.44
C PHE A 437 11.85 37.79 0.15
N PHE A 438 12.92 37.43 -0.57
CA PHE A 438 13.19 36.02 -0.89
C PHE A 438 13.51 35.18 0.35
N THR A 439 14.20 35.73 1.34
CA THR A 439 14.58 34.99 2.55
C THR A 439 13.49 34.96 3.63
N ILE A 440 12.85 36.09 3.94
CA ILE A 440 11.90 36.19 5.06
C ILE A 440 10.47 35.80 4.64
N VAL A 441 10.06 36.18 3.43
CA VAL A 441 8.68 35.95 2.95
C VAL A 441 8.58 34.65 2.17
N MET A 442 9.53 34.38 1.28
CA MET A 442 9.53 33.17 0.44
C MET A 442 10.29 31.99 1.07
N GLY A 443 11.12 32.23 2.09
CA GLY A 443 11.82 31.19 2.84
C GLY A 443 12.99 30.54 2.11
N PHE A 444 13.56 31.20 1.09
CA PHE A 444 14.73 30.69 0.39
C PHE A 444 15.98 30.78 1.25
N ASP A 445 16.93 29.88 1.00
CA ASP A 445 18.26 29.97 1.61
C ASP A 445 18.93 31.29 1.19
N PRO A 446 19.63 32.00 2.10
CA PRO A 446 20.44 33.16 1.75
C PRO A 446 21.30 33.00 0.49
N GLU A 447 21.92 31.83 0.27
CA GLU A 447 22.74 31.59 -0.92
C GLU A 447 21.90 31.54 -2.21
N GLN A 448 20.72 30.94 -2.14
CA GLN A 448 19.79 30.89 -3.27
C GLN A 448 19.21 32.27 -3.59
N ALA A 449 18.88 33.05 -2.56
CA ALA A 449 18.38 34.41 -2.73
C ALA A 449 19.44 35.32 -3.40
N ASP A 450 20.70 35.19 -3.01
CA ASP A 450 21.81 35.95 -3.62
C ASP A 450 22.01 35.56 -5.09
N ALA A 451 22.03 34.26 -5.41
CA ALA A 451 22.16 33.79 -6.79
C ALA A 451 21.04 34.29 -7.72
N ILE A 452 19.79 34.36 -7.21
CA ILE A 452 18.65 34.88 -7.99
C ILE A 452 18.81 36.38 -8.26
N ILE A 453 19.28 37.15 -7.26
CA ILE A 453 19.48 38.60 -7.41
C ILE A 453 20.64 38.90 -8.34
N GLU A 454 21.74 38.15 -8.24
CA GLU A 454 22.90 38.27 -9.12
C GLU A 454 22.51 37.96 -10.57
N ALA A 455 21.81 36.85 -10.83
CA ALA A 455 21.31 36.51 -12.16
C ALA A 455 20.33 37.56 -12.71
N ALA A 456 19.49 38.16 -11.85
CA ALA A 456 18.58 39.23 -12.26
C ALA A 456 19.35 40.52 -12.63
N ASN A 457 20.40 40.87 -11.88
CA ASN A 457 21.24 42.03 -12.19
C ASN A 457 22.06 41.80 -13.46
N GLU A 458 22.66 40.62 -13.65
CA GLU A 458 23.37 40.27 -14.88
C GLU A 458 22.46 40.39 -16.11
N GLN A 459 21.21 39.94 -15.98
CA GLN A 459 20.22 40.08 -17.04
C GLN A 459 19.82 41.55 -17.31
N MET A 460 19.80 42.40 -16.28
CA MET A 460 19.56 43.83 -16.45
C MET A 460 20.76 44.52 -17.10
N ASP A 461 21.98 44.17 -16.70
CA ASP A 461 23.21 44.70 -17.26
C ASP A 461 23.37 44.27 -18.74
N GLU A 462 23.04 43.03 -19.10
CA GLU A 462 23.01 42.58 -20.50
C GLU A 462 21.99 43.36 -21.35
N MET A 463 20.81 43.67 -20.79
CA MET A 463 19.80 44.48 -21.48
C MET A 463 20.22 45.95 -21.63
N GLU A 464 20.90 46.54 -20.63
CA GLU A 464 21.44 47.90 -20.73
C GLU A 464 22.58 47.98 -21.77
N ILE A 465 23.43 46.95 -21.86
CA ILE A 465 24.48 46.86 -22.87
C ILE A 465 23.89 46.77 -24.28
N ASP A 466 22.82 46.00 -24.48
CA ASP A 466 22.13 45.90 -25.78
C ASP A 466 21.46 47.24 -26.19
N GLU A 467 20.92 48.02 -25.24
CA GLU A 467 20.38 49.36 -25.53
C GLU A 467 21.47 50.39 -25.84
N ASP A 468 22.59 50.37 -25.11
CA ASP A 468 23.74 51.26 -25.35
C ASP A 468 24.45 50.93 -26.68
N ASP A 469 24.54 49.66 -27.08
CA ASP A 469 25.09 49.26 -28.40
C ASP A 469 24.18 49.69 -29.56
N LEU A 470 22.84 49.68 -29.37
CA LEU A 470 21.88 50.21 -30.35
C LEU A 470 21.95 51.73 -30.48
N ASP A 471 22.15 52.45 -29.38
CA ASP A 471 22.31 53.91 -29.38
C ASP A 471 23.69 54.32 -29.96
N LEU A 472 24.75 53.52 -29.74
CA LEU A 472 26.04 53.69 -30.40
C LEU A 472 25.98 53.43 -31.92
N GLU A 473 25.22 52.43 -32.37
CA GLU A 473 24.96 52.22 -33.81
C GLU A 473 24.23 53.43 -34.44
N HIS A 474 23.24 54.01 -33.73
CA HIS A 474 22.54 55.23 -34.21
C HIS A 474 23.43 56.49 -34.23
N GLU A 475 24.30 56.70 -33.23
CA GLU A 475 25.26 57.81 -33.24
C GLU A 475 26.38 57.64 -34.29
N MET A 476 26.74 56.39 -34.63
CA MET A 476 27.72 56.08 -35.67
C MET A 476 27.14 56.21 -37.09
N ASP A 477 25.84 56.01 -37.28
CA ASP A 477 25.15 56.21 -38.56
C ASP A 477 24.96 57.70 -38.91
N GLU A 478 24.77 58.60 -37.95
CA GLU A 478 24.68 60.06 -38.22
C GLU A 478 26.04 60.72 -38.54
N GLN A 479 27.17 60.10 -38.16
CA GLN A 479 28.51 60.63 -38.41
C GLN A 479 29.23 60.01 -39.63
N SER A 480 28.68 58.96 -40.24
CA SER A 480 29.30 58.22 -41.34
C SER A 480 28.69 58.47 -42.73
N GLU A 481 27.73 59.39 -42.87
CA GLU A 481 27.19 59.87 -44.17
C GLU A 481 28.18 60.71 -45.03
N SER A 482 29.49 60.49 -44.87
CA SER A 482 30.50 60.84 -45.87
C SER A 482 31.40 59.65 -46.17
N GLU A 483 31.19 59.04 -47.35
CA GLU A 483 31.96 57.96 -48.02
C GLU A 483 31.34 56.54 -48.00
N SER A 484 30.31 56.35 -48.84
CA SER A 484 29.88 55.16 -49.63
C SER A 484 30.37 53.72 -49.29
N GLY A 485 29.42 52.75 -49.20
CA GLY A 485 29.61 51.39 -49.78
C GLY A 485 28.88 50.12 -49.27
N SER A 486 27.56 50.00 -49.44
CA SER A 486 26.71 48.81 -49.78
C SER A 486 26.69 47.48 -48.98
N GLU A 487 25.51 47.13 -48.42
CA GLU A 487 25.03 45.75 -48.21
C GLU A 487 24.88 45.01 -49.56
N GLU A 488 25.37 43.76 -49.67
CA GLU A 488 25.26 42.99 -50.93
C GLU A 488 23.84 42.44 -51.17
N ASN A 489 23.22 42.85 -52.27
CA ASN A 489 21.94 42.34 -52.74
C ASN A 489 22.00 40.83 -53.11
N LEU A 490 21.28 39.99 -52.37
CA LEU A 490 21.22 38.52 -52.54
C LEU A 490 20.48 38.05 -53.80
N ASP A 491 19.72 38.92 -54.47
CA ASP A 491 19.00 38.58 -55.71
C ASP A 491 19.95 38.13 -56.83
N LYS A 492 21.24 38.52 -56.76
CA LYS A 492 22.26 38.10 -57.73
C LYS A 492 22.49 36.57 -57.75
N TYR A 493 22.09 35.85 -56.71
CA TYR A 493 22.26 34.40 -56.57
C TYR A 493 20.96 33.61 -56.71
N VAL A 494 19.86 34.27 -57.09
CA VAL A 494 18.57 33.61 -57.34
C VAL A 494 18.37 33.48 -58.84
N TYR A 495 18.18 32.24 -59.31
CA TYR A 495 18.04 31.90 -60.72
C TYR A 495 16.60 31.54 -61.07
N GLU A 496 16.11 31.97 -62.22
CA GLU A 496 14.75 31.65 -62.66
C GLU A 496 14.57 30.16 -63.02
N SER A 497 15.63 29.47 -63.47
CA SER A 497 15.59 28.04 -63.80
C SER A 497 16.34 27.19 -62.77
N LYS A 498 15.71 26.06 -62.40
CA LYS A 498 16.27 25.08 -61.46
C LYS A 498 17.54 24.41 -61.99
N GLU A 499 17.61 24.22 -63.31
CA GLU A 499 18.76 23.62 -64.01
C GLU A 499 20.01 24.51 -63.88
N LYS A 500 19.86 25.83 -64.07
CA LYS A 500 20.95 26.79 -63.91
C LYS A 500 21.42 26.88 -62.45
N ALA A 501 20.49 26.86 -61.50
CA ALA A 501 20.84 26.82 -60.09
C ALA A 501 21.59 25.54 -59.69
N MET A 502 21.34 24.41 -60.36
CA MET A 502 22.05 23.15 -60.11
C MET A 502 23.47 23.16 -60.65
N GLU A 503 23.69 23.74 -61.84
CA GLU A 503 25.04 23.91 -62.41
C GLU A 503 25.92 24.77 -61.49
N GLU A 504 25.36 25.86 -60.96
CA GLU A 504 26.05 26.74 -60.02
C GLU A 504 26.24 26.07 -58.64
N ALA A 505 25.31 25.21 -58.21
CA ALA A 505 25.49 24.43 -57.00
C ALA A 505 26.67 23.45 -57.11
N GLU A 506 26.88 22.82 -58.27
CA GLU A 506 28.05 21.98 -58.53
C GLU A 506 29.35 22.81 -58.51
N GLU A 507 29.35 24.01 -59.11
CA GLU A 507 30.51 24.92 -59.07
C GLU A 507 30.83 25.39 -57.63
N TYR A 508 29.80 25.63 -56.82
CA TYR A 508 29.96 26.07 -55.43
C TYR A 508 30.28 24.93 -54.46
N GLY A 509 30.28 23.67 -54.92
CA GLY A 509 30.44 22.50 -54.07
C GLY A 509 29.26 22.27 -53.11
N LEU A 510 28.10 22.84 -53.42
CA LEU A 510 26.88 22.79 -52.62
C LEU A 510 25.97 21.65 -53.07
N SER A 511 25.27 21.04 -52.11
CA SER A 511 24.46 19.87 -52.41
C SER A 511 23.02 20.24 -52.77
N GLY A 512 22.71 20.36 -54.07
CA GLY A 512 21.34 20.56 -54.56
C GLY A 512 20.89 22.03 -54.61
N VAL A 513 19.57 22.26 -54.71
CA VAL A 513 18.97 23.60 -54.86
C VAL A 513 17.67 23.70 -54.06
N HIS A 514 17.34 24.92 -53.59
CA HIS A 514 16.10 25.23 -52.90
C HIS A 514 15.40 26.45 -53.52
N ALA A 515 14.11 26.60 -53.25
CA ALA A 515 13.35 27.74 -53.74
C ALA A 515 13.57 28.96 -52.85
N HIS A 516 13.84 30.12 -53.45
CA HIS A 516 14.03 31.39 -52.77
C HIS A 516 13.25 32.50 -53.50
N PRO A 517 12.56 33.40 -52.79
CA PRO A 517 11.92 34.55 -53.43
C PRO A 517 12.97 35.62 -53.81
N PHE A 518 12.81 36.27 -54.95
CA PHE A 518 13.48 37.54 -55.25
C PHE A 518 12.96 38.63 -54.31
N SER A 519 13.71 39.71 -54.13
CA SER A 519 13.24 40.90 -53.39
C SER A 519 11.93 41.49 -53.95
N ASP A 520 11.64 41.28 -55.24
CA ASP A 520 10.40 41.69 -55.91
C ASP A 520 9.22 40.71 -55.73
N GLY A 521 9.40 39.62 -54.98
CA GLY A 521 8.37 38.63 -54.67
C GLY A 521 8.18 37.51 -55.72
N ARG A 522 8.94 37.51 -56.82
CA ARG A 522 8.98 36.35 -57.75
C ARG A 522 9.66 35.15 -57.09
N LYS A 523 9.33 33.94 -57.52
CA LYS A 523 9.99 32.71 -57.02
C LYS A 523 11.10 32.27 -57.97
N GLY A 524 12.30 32.07 -57.43
CA GLY A 524 13.43 31.49 -58.13
C GLY A 524 14.07 30.35 -57.33
N TRP A 525 15.24 29.92 -57.79
CA TRP A 525 16.01 28.80 -57.25
C TRP A 525 17.42 29.27 -56.88
N MET A 526 17.91 28.83 -55.73
CA MET A 526 19.24 29.15 -55.21
C MET A 526 20.00 27.85 -54.91
N ALA A 527 21.32 27.88 -55.05
CA ALA A 527 22.20 26.76 -54.76
C ALA A 527 22.18 26.38 -53.26
N GLY A 528 22.33 25.08 -52.96
CA GLY A 528 22.22 24.49 -51.62
C GLY A 528 20.83 23.97 -51.28
N LYS A 529 20.72 23.01 -50.36
CA LYS A 529 19.42 22.47 -49.87
C LYS A 529 18.63 23.47 -49.03
N SER A 530 19.29 24.49 -48.49
CA SER A 530 18.67 25.51 -47.64
C SER A 530 19.44 26.82 -47.67
N MET A 531 18.77 27.91 -47.28
CA MET A 531 19.39 29.23 -47.14
C MET A 531 20.56 29.22 -46.15
N LYS A 532 20.49 28.39 -45.11
CA LYS A 532 21.56 28.24 -44.12
C LYS A 532 22.83 27.64 -44.72
N GLU A 533 22.70 26.64 -45.59
CA GLU A 533 23.83 26.04 -46.31
C GLU A 533 24.46 27.06 -47.29
N PHE A 534 23.60 27.84 -47.98
CA PHE A 534 24.06 28.88 -48.90
C PHE A 534 24.75 30.05 -48.20
N GLN A 535 24.18 30.58 -47.11
CA GLN A 535 24.78 31.65 -46.31
C GLN A 535 26.10 31.23 -45.68
N SER A 536 26.22 29.97 -45.23
CA SER A 536 27.50 29.44 -44.75
C SER A 536 28.57 29.42 -45.85
N TRP A 537 28.19 29.15 -47.09
CA TRP A 537 29.10 29.25 -48.23
C TRP A 537 29.45 30.71 -48.56
N LEU A 538 28.46 31.62 -48.58
CA LEU A 538 28.66 33.03 -48.89
C LEU A 538 29.61 33.70 -47.87
N ASN A 539 29.41 33.41 -46.58
CA ASN A 539 30.27 33.90 -45.50
C ASN A 539 31.69 33.34 -45.56
N ASN A 540 31.87 32.13 -46.11
CA ASN A 540 33.19 31.54 -46.35
C ASN A 540 33.85 32.04 -47.64
N LYS A 541 33.08 32.60 -48.59
CA LYS A 541 33.58 33.21 -49.83
C LYS A 541 34.06 34.66 -49.65
N GLY A 542 33.56 35.34 -48.62
CA GLY A 542 33.96 36.70 -48.21
C GLY A 542 35.16 36.78 -47.27
N LYS A 543 35.78 35.63 -46.92
CA LYS A 543 37.09 35.50 -46.25
C LYS A 543 38.10 34.95 -47.22
#